data_AF-A0A7V8SJR0-F1
#
_entry.id   AF-A0A7V8SJR0-F1
#
_cell.length_a   1.000
_cell.length_b   1.000
_cell.length_c   1.000
_cell.angle_alpha   90.00
_cell.angle_beta   90.00
_cell.angle_gamma   90.00
#
_symmetry.space_group_name_H-M   'P 1'
#
loop_
_entity.id
_entity.type
_entity.pdbx_description
1 polymer ?
#
loop_
_entity_poly.entity_id
_entity_poly.type
_entity_poly.pdbx_seq_one_letter_code
_entity_poly.pdbx_strand_id
1 'polypeptide(L)' 'MTKHATLSASSSSRWLSCPPSAMLERQFPNTTSTAAEVGTAAHAMSEHKLNSPLNHKSIYHPQFTTMRKWKVIPMILW' A
#
# COMPACT_ATOMS: atom_id res chain seq x y z
N MET A 1 -5.01 -4.44 -12.60
CA MET A 1 -5.23 -4.73 -11.17
C MET A 1 -4.40 -5.94 -10.79
N THR A 2 -3.57 -5.83 -9.75
CA THR A 2 -2.80 -6.94 -9.20
C THR A 2 -3.73 -7.94 -8.52
N LYS A 3 -3.50 -9.24 -8.77
CA LYS A 3 -4.27 -10.30 -8.11
C LYS A 3 -3.78 -10.45 -6.69
N HIS A 4 -4.57 -10.04 -5.70
CA HIS A 4 -4.25 -10.26 -4.30
C HIS A 4 -4.24 -11.78 -4.00
N ALA A 5 -3.28 -12.21 -3.18
CA ALA A 5 -3.28 -13.57 -2.64
C ALA A 5 -4.50 -13.76 -1.73
N THR A 6 -5.09 -14.97 -1.71
CA THR A 6 -6.23 -15.30 -0.85
C THR A 6 -5.93 -15.01 0.62
N LEU A 7 -4.71 -15.32 1.06
CA LEU A 7 -4.21 -15.02 2.40
C LEU A 7 -3.22 -13.86 2.32
N SER A 8 -3.70 -12.68 1.94
CA SER A 8 -2.86 -11.48 1.84
C SER A 8 -2.35 -11.06 3.23
N ALA A 9 -1.13 -10.51 3.29
CA ALA A 9 -0.57 -10.00 4.54
C ALA A 9 -1.43 -8.89 5.17
N SER A 10 -1.97 -7.98 4.35
CA SER A 10 -2.87 -6.89 4.80
C SER A 10 -4.21 -7.39 5.36
N SER A 11 -4.65 -8.61 5.02
CA SER A 11 -5.86 -9.22 5.57
C SER A 11 -5.60 -10.25 6.69
N SER A 12 -4.34 -10.37 7.16
CA SER A 12 -3.91 -11.38 8.15
C SER A 12 -4.75 -11.44 9.41
N SER A 13 -5.06 -10.29 9.99
CA SER A 13 -5.91 -10.23 11.19
C SER A 13 -7.26 -10.95 11.00
N ARG A 14 -7.89 -10.84 9.81
CA ARG A 14 -9.21 -11.42 9.56
C ARG A 14 -9.15 -12.93 9.41
N TRP A 15 -8.24 -13.43 8.58
CA TRP A 15 -8.14 -14.86 8.31
C TRP A 15 -7.42 -15.65 9.39
N LEU A 16 -6.57 -15.00 10.22
CA LEU A 16 -6.05 -15.62 11.44
C LEU A 16 -7.17 -15.84 12.47
N SER A 17 -8.12 -14.92 12.57
CA SER A 17 -9.29 -15.07 13.46
C SER A 17 -10.36 -16.01 12.88
N CYS A 18 -10.58 -15.97 11.57
CA CYS A 18 -11.57 -16.79 10.88
C CYS A 18 -11.04 -17.20 9.50
N PRO A 19 -10.32 -18.34 9.38
CA PRO A 19 -9.76 -18.80 8.10
C PRO A 19 -10.75 -18.87 6.92
N PRO A 20 -12.01 -19.36 7.09
CA PRO A 20 -12.94 -19.42 5.96
C PRO A 20 -13.41 -18.03 5.48
N SER A 21 -13.23 -16.96 6.26
CA SER A 21 -13.61 -15.60 5.85
C SER A 21 -12.86 -15.15 4.59
N ALA A 22 -11.58 -15.53 4.43
CA ALA A 22 -10.80 -15.22 3.24
C ALA A 22 -11.39 -15.81 1.95
N MET A 23 -12.02 -16.98 2.03
CA MET A 23 -12.69 -17.58 0.86
C MET A 23 -14.02 -16.89 0.56
N LEU A 24 -14.76 -16.52 1.61
CA LEU A 24 -16.02 -15.80 1.47
C LEU A 24 -15.82 -14.42 0.83
N GLU A 25 -14.76 -13.71 1.22
CA GLU A 25 -14.38 -12.40 0.67
C GLU A 25 -14.22 -12.39 -0.85
N ARG A 26 -13.82 -13.51 -1.46
CA ARG A 26 -13.67 -13.63 -2.92
C ARG A 26 -14.98 -13.45 -3.70
N GLN A 27 -16.12 -13.67 -3.05
CA GLN A 27 -17.43 -13.54 -3.68
C GLN A 27 -17.89 -12.08 -3.79
N PHE A 28 -17.21 -11.16 -3.09
CA PHE A 28 -17.54 -9.75 -3.05
C PHE A 28 -16.56 -8.92 -3.88
N PRO A 29 -17.01 -7.81 -4.49
CA PRO A 29 -16.11 -6.94 -5.23
C PRO A 29 -15.12 -6.24 -4.29
N ASN A 30 -13.88 -6.08 -4.73
CA ASN A 30 -12.91 -5.25 -4.04
C ASN A 30 -13.38 -3.79 -4.08
N THR A 31 -13.52 -3.18 -2.90
CA THR A 31 -13.85 -1.76 -2.76
C THR A 31 -12.62 -1.01 -2.26
N THR A 32 -12.49 0.23 -2.71
CA THR A 32 -11.46 1.14 -2.22
C THR A 32 -12.03 2.03 -1.13
N SER A 33 -11.13 2.62 -0.34
CA SER A 33 -11.44 3.67 0.63
C SER A 33 -10.33 4.70 0.59
N THR A 34 -10.56 5.89 1.14
CA THR A 34 -9.52 6.92 1.24
C THR A 34 -8.27 6.39 1.93
N ALA A 35 -8.43 5.54 2.96
CA ALA A 35 -7.30 4.89 3.62
C ALA A 35 -6.54 3.92 2.69
N ALA A 36 -7.26 3.13 1.88
CA ALA A 36 -6.64 2.22 0.91
C ALA A 36 -5.90 2.98 -0.21
N GLU A 37 -6.43 4.12 -0.65
CA GLU A 37 -5.80 5.00 -1.65
C GLU A 37 -4.52 5.63 -1.11
N VAL A 38 -4.57 6.19 0.10
CA VAL A 38 -3.39 6.76 0.77
C VAL A 38 -2.34 5.69 1.02
N GLY A 39 -2.74 4.49 1.46
CA GLY A 39 -1.81 3.35 1.63
C GLY A 39 -1.14 2.94 0.32
N THR A 40 -1.88 2.92 -0.79
CA THR A 40 -1.33 2.63 -2.12
C THR A 40 -0.30 3.68 -2.53
N ALA A 41 -0.58 4.96 -2.34
CA ALA A 41 0.36 6.05 -2.62
C ALA A 41 1.62 5.97 -1.73
N ALA A 42 1.45 5.67 -0.44
CA ALA A 42 2.56 5.51 0.50
C ALA A 42 3.46 4.34 0.11
N HIS A 43 2.90 3.18 -0.24
CA HIS A 43 3.67 2.02 -0.71
C HIS A 43 4.44 2.34 -2.01
N ALA A 44 3.82 3.01 -2.98
CA ALA A 44 4.49 3.42 -4.21
C ALA A 44 5.67 4.39 -3.94
N MET A 45 5.49 5.34 -3.01
CA MET A 45 6.57 6.24 -2.59
C MET A 45 7.72 5.50 -1.91
N SER A 46 7.40 4.56 -1.01
CA SER A 46 8.42 3.74 -0.32
C SER A 46 9.20 2.87 -1.30
N GLU A 47 8.52 2.22 -2.25
CA GLU A 47 9.17 1.46 -3.32
C GLU A 47 10.16 2.33 -4.11
N HIS A 48 9.76 3.53 -4.51
CA HIS A 48 10.64 4.45 -5.21
C HIS A 48 11.88 4.83 -4.39
N LYS A 49 11.69 5.14 -3.10
CA LYS A 49 12.80 5.48 -2.19
C LYS A 49 13.76 4.32 -1.99
N LEU A 50 13.27 3.08 -1.92
CA LEU A 50 14.11 1.88 -1.80
C LEU A 50 14.86 1.56 -3.10
N ASN A 51 14.22 1.75 -4.25
CA ASN A 51 14.80 1.43 -5.55
C ASN A 51 15.79 2.50 -6.05
N SER A 52 15.62 3.77 -5.67
CA SER A 52 16.48 4.87 -6.10
C SER A 52 17.98 4.65 -5.81
N PRO A 53 18.41 4.28 -4.59
CA PRO A 53 19.83 4.02 -4.33
C PRO A 53 20.36 2.74 -5.00
N LEU A 54 19.46 1.80 -5.36
CA LEU A 54 19.81 0.53 -6.01
C LEU A 54 19.83 0.64 -7.54
N ASN A 55 19.55 1.83 -8.10
CA ASN A 55 19.37 2.05 -9.53
C ASN A 55 18.35 1.09 -10.18
N HIS A 56 17.35 0.65 -9.40
CA HIS A 56 16.26 -0.19 -9.88
C HIS A 56 15.15 0.67 -10.49
N LYS A 57 14.52 0.17 -11.55
CA LYS A 57 13.36 0.84 -12.15
C LYS A 57 12.18 0.73 -11.19
N SER A 58 11.75 1.85 -10.62
CA SER A 58 10.48 1.94 -9.89
C SER A 58 9.33 2.20 -10.85
N ILE A 59 8.15 1.64 -10.59
CA ILE A 59 6.91 1.88 -11.35
C ILE A 59 6.28 3.27 -11.02
N TYR A 60 7.00 4.10 -10.25
CA TYR A 60 6.54 5.38 -9.76
C TYR A 60 6.15 6.36 -10.88
N HIS A 61 4.89 6.79 -10.89
CA HIS A 61 4.40 7.79 -11.83
C HIS A 61 4.73 9.22 -11.34
N PRO A 62 5.25 10.12 -12.19
CA PRO A 62 5.71 11.46 -11.80
C PRO A 62 4.62 12.45 -11.30
N GLN A 63 3.35 12.05 -11.19
CA GLN A 63 2.25 12.93 -10.73
C GLN A 63 2.37 13.38 -9.27
N PHE A 64 3.22 12.77 -8.46
CA PHE A 64 3.43 13.14 -7.05
C PHE A 64 4.61 14.10 -6.83
N THR A 65 5.22 14.63 -7.90
CA THR A 65 6.38 15.56 -7.83
C THR A 65 6.07 16.92 -7.20
N THR A 66 4.79 17.25 -7.01
CA THR A 66 4.34 18.45 -6.28
C THR A 66 4.43 18.35 -4.76
N MET A 67 4.80 17.19 -4.20
CA MET A 67 5.07 17.02 -2.76
C MET A 67 6.44 17.58 -2.30
N ARG A 68 7.10 18.45 -3.09
CA ARG A 68 8.31 19.18 -2.66
C ARG A 68 8.04 20.34 -1.66
N LYS A 69 6.81 20.48 -1.15
CA LYS A 69 6.44 21.50 -0.14
C LYS A 69 5.99 20.95 1.22
N TRP A 70 6.11 19.66 1.49
CA TRP A 70 6.04 19.19 2.87
C TRP A 70 7.40 19.46 3.51
N LYS A 71 7.56 20.67 4.05
CA LYS A 71 8.54 20.94 5.11
C LYS A 71 8.41 19.80 6.09
N VAL A 72 9.48 19.02 6.20
CA VAL A 72 9.75 18.03 7.25
C VAL A 72 9.02 18.42 8.55
N ILE A 73 7.88 17.79 8.79
CA ILE A 73 7.35 17.71 10.15
C ILE A 73 8.30 16.72 10.82
N PRO A 74 9.03 17.14 11.87
CA PRO A 74 10.05 16.31 12.46
C PRO A 74 9.40 15.01 12.93
N MET A 75 10.01 13.90 12.52
CA MET A 75 9.69 12.55 12.96
C MET A 75 10.15 12.39 14.42
N ILE A 76 9.57 13.19 15.32
CA ILE A 76 9.80 13.17 16.77
C ILE A 76 8.43 13.35 17.41
N LEU A 77 7.76 12.23 17.64
CA LEU A 77 6.75 11.93 18.66
C LEU A 77 5.96 10.72 18.18
N TRP A 78 6.59 9.56 18.29
CA TRP A 78 5.99 8.31 18.72
C TRP A 78 7.05 7.57 19.54
#